data_AF-A0A4Z1RCJ3-F1
#
_entry.id   AF-A0A4Z1RCJ3-F1
#
_cell.length_a   1.000
_cell.length_b   1.000
_cell.length_c   1.000
_cell.angle_alpha   90.00
_cell.angle_beta   90.00
_cell.angle_gamma   90.00
#
_symmetry.space_group_name_H-M   'P 1'
#
loop_
_entity.id
_entity.type
_entity.pdbx_description
1 polymer ?
#
loop_
_entity_poly.entity_id
_entity_poly.type
_entity_poly.pdbx_seq_one_letter_code
_entity_poly.pdbx_strand_id
1 'polypeptide(L)'
;MEILRLRFVGGDQPDQPDLPLDAGMHRIGQLAGGGIGRIDGGNPIALLCVDRRGVWLTVAEGRRGVHVNGRPVQRLAMLRRGDTLHIEGAELRLLGGAPVRRPGVGDLATPADASAGLHIVLRAIGGRHHGRSFTLDRPRLVGSLAEADIHIDDPAFAERHARVELVGGEVLLRDLGSADGSIVNGESVRDALLQPGDQVVFDAYHRFVVEAPLGGGSREPVLPEVELPSDDDGTPRRRPWPLPWLLLTAVVIAGLLSLLLLYGTD
;
A
#
# COMPACT_ATOMS: atom_id res chain seq x y z
N MET A 1 -3.62 -8.88 5.48
CA MET A 1 -3.04 -7.54 5.23
C MET A 1 -1.57 -7.78 4.99
N GLU A 2 -1.04 -7.36 3.85
CA GLU A 2 0.37 -7.59 3.56
C GLU A 2 1.25 -6.82 4.54
N ILE A 3 2.27 -7.50 5.05
CA ILE A 3 3.33 -6.87 5.84
C ILE A 3 4.05 -5.88 4.90
N LEU A 4 4.48 -4.73 5.40
CA LEU A 4 5.34 -3.80 4.67
C LEU A 4 6.71 -3.80 5.33
N ARG A 5 7.71 -3.20 4.69
CA ARG A 5 9.03 -3.03 5.31
C ARG A 5 9.67 -1.71 4.93
N LEU A 6 10.48 -1.16 5.82
CA LEU A 6 11.38 -0.05 5.52
C LEU A 6 12.77 -0.58 5.32
N ARG A 7 13.35 -0.30 4.16
CA ARG A 7 14.76 -0.56 3.87
C ARG A 7 15.58 0.70 4.06
N PHE A 8 16.71 0.61 4.73
CA PHE A 8 17.68 1.71 4.78
C PHE A 8 18.43 1.78 3.45
N VAL A 9 18.35 2.91 2.75
CA VAL A 9 18.91 3.12 1.41
C VAL A 9 20.04 4.14 1.53
N GLY A 10 21.24 3.69 1.89
CA GLY A 10 22.41 4.57 2.00
C GLY A 10 22.62 5.18 3.39
N GLY A 11 23.89 5.46 3.70
CA GLY A 11 24.40 5.90 5.00
C GLY A 11 25.71 5.17 5.35
N ASP A 12 26.35 5.54 6.46
CA ASP A 12 27.57 4.90 6.99
C ASP A 12 27.37 3.42 7.42
N GLN A 13 26.16 2.87 7.27
CA GLN A 13 25.78 1.55 7.76
C GLN A 13 24.88 0.78 6.77
N PRO A 14 25.45 0.23 5.67
CA PRO A 14 24.70 -0.36 4.56
C PRO A 14 24.03 -1.72 4.83
N ASP A 15 24.22 -2.33 6.01
CA ASP A 15 23.72 -3.68 6.36
C ASP A 15 22.65 -3.70 7.46
N GLN A 16 21.97 -2.58 7.70
CA GLN A 16 20.86 -2.58 8.67
C GLN A 16 19.69 -3.41 8.14
N PRO A 17 19.14 -4.36 8.91
CA PRO A 17 18.03 -5.19 8.44
C PRO A 17 16.80 -4.35 8.15
N ASP A 18 16.03 -4.77 7.13
CA ASP A 18 14.75 -4.15 6.80
C ASP A 18 13.83 -4.16 8.05
N LEU A 19 13.25 -3.01 8.38
CA LEU A 19 12.34 -2.89 9.50
C LEU A 19 10.93 -3.34 9.09
N PRO A 20 10.38 -4.41 9.68
CA PRO A 20 9.02 -4.84 9.38
C PRO A 20 8.00 -3.81 9.90
N LEU A 21 7.00 -3.53 9.07
CA LEU A 21 5.88 -2.66 9.33
C LEU A 21 4.58 -3.47 9.25
N ASP A 22 4.24 -4.09 10.38
CA ASP A 22 2.96 -4.77 10.58
C ASP A 22 1.81 -3.77 10.77
N ALA A 23 0.58 -4.27 10.80
CA ALA A 23 -0.58 -3.44 11.15
C ALA A 23 -0.39 -2.81 12.55
N GLY A 24 -0.64 -1.51 12.67
CA GLY A 24 -0.52 -0.77 13.92
C GLY A 24 0.41 0.44 13.84
N MET A 25 0.85 0.92 15.00
CA MET A 25 1.66 2.12 15.13
C MET A 25 3.12 1.78 15.43
N HIS A 26 4.03 2.29 14.60
CA HIS A 26 5.47 2.14 14.73
C HIS A 26 6.11 3.49 15.02
N ARG A 27 6.91 3.58 16.08
CA ARG A 27 7.61 4.80 16.48
C ARG A 27 9.01 4.80 15.89
N ILE A 28 9.35 5.82 15.12
CA ILE A 28 10.68 6.03 14.55
C ILE A 28 11.38 7.16 15.29
N GLY A 29 12.59 6.89 15.77
CA GLY A 29 13.39 7.86 16.49
C GLY A 29 14.86 7.48 16.54
N GLN A 30 15.63 8.22 17.32
CA GLN A 30 17.06 7.98 17.48
C GLN A 30 17.30 6.78 18.40
N LEU A 31 18.16 5.86 17.97
CA LEU A 31 18.54 4.69 18.77
C LEU A 31 19.63 5.06 19.79
N ALA A 32 19.67 4.32 20.90
CA ALA A 32 20.68 4.54 21.95
C ALA A 32 22.13 4.33 21.45
N GLY A 33 22.32 3.49 20.43
CA GLY A 33 23.61 3.26 19.78
C GLY A 33 23.96 4.25 18.65
N GLY A 34 23.15 5.30 18.45
CA GLY A 34 23.24 6.18 17.29
C GLY A 34 22.41 5.67 16.09
N GLY A 35 22.19 6.55 15.12
CA GLY A 35 21.32 6.28 13.98
C GLY A 35 19.82 6.34 14.29
N ILE A 36 19.00 6.05 13.28
CA ILE A 36 17.55 6.10 13.34
C ILE A 36 17.00 4.67 13.25
N GLY A 37 15.92 4.38 13.98
CA GLY A 37 15.25 3.10 13.92
C GLY A 37 13.94 3.07 14.70
N ARG A 38 13.38 1.87 14.85
CA ARG A 38 12.18 1.68 15.66
C ARG A 38 12.53 1.79 17.14
N ILE A 39 11.76 2.58 17.88
CA ILE A 39 11.90 2.75 19.33
C ILE A 39 10.64 2.26 20.04
N ASP A 40 10.78 1.64 21.21
CA ASP A 40 9.64 1.18 22.00
C ASP A 40 9.10 2.28 22.95
N GLY A 41 9.94 3.23 23.33
CA GLY A 41 9.60 4.37 24.20
C GLY A 41 10.48 5.59 23.93
N GLY A 42 10.18 6.72 24.59
CA GLY A 42 10.86 8.01 24.37
C GLY A 42 10.11 8.95 23.43
N ASN A 43 10.77 10.03 23.00
CA ASN A 43 10.17 11.05 22.13
C ASN A 43 10.45 10.71 20.64
N PRO A 44 9.47 10.20 19.88
CA PRO A 44 9.68 9.84 18.49
C PRO A 44 9.95 11.08 17.63
N ILE A 45 10.65 10.87 16.52
CA ILE A 45 10.75 11.86 15.45
C ILE A 45 9.54 11.74 14.53
N ALA A 46 9.13 10.50 14.25
CA ALA A 46 8.00 10.18 13.39
C ALA A 46 7.21 8.96 13.92
N LEU A 47 5.92 8.92 13.60
CA LEU A 47 5.02 7.81 13.84
C LEU A 47 4.53 7.29 12.48
N LEU A 48 4.64 5.99 12.26
CA LEU A 48 4.08 5.30 11.11
C LEU A 48 2.87 4.49 11.56
N CYS A 49 1.69 4.83 11.06
CA CYS A 49 0.47 4.08 11.30
C CYS A 49 0.12 3.28 10.04
N VAL A 50 0.09 1.95 10.17
CA VAL A 50 -0.27 1.02 9.10
C VAL A 50 -1.67 0.48 9.39
N ASP A 51 -2.61 0.80 8.50
CA ASP A 51 -3.99 0.34 8.58
C ASP A 51 -4.50 -0.18 7.23
N ARG A 52 -5.80 -0.49 7.15
CA ARG A 52 -6.44 -0.95 5.90
C ARG A 52 -6.52 0.13 4.81
N ARG A 53 -6.35 1.40 5.15
CA ARG A 53 -6.41 2.55 4.23
C ARG A 53 -5.03 2.93 3.69
N GLY A 54 -3.96 2.54 4.37
CA GLY A 54 -2.59 2.73 3.91
C GLY A 54 -1.60 2.94 5.04
N VAL A 55 -0.48 3.58 4.71
CA VAL A 55 0.58 3.93 5.65
C VAL A 55 0.62 5.43 5.84
N TRP A 56 0.42 5.88 7.07
CA TRP A 56 0.44 7.29 7.43
C TRP A 56 1.68 7.62 8.23
N LEU A 57 2.42 8.62 7.78
CA LEU A 57 3.53 9.22 8.50
C LEU A 57 3.04 10.47 9.24
N THR A 58 3.19 10.48 10.56
CA THR A 58 3.00 11.67 11.40
C THR A 58 4.34 12.13 11.94
N VAL A 59 4.70 13.39 11.75
CA VAL A 59 5.92 14.01 12.30
C VAL A 59 5.60 14.57 13.67
N ALA A 60 6.44 14.28 14.66
CA ALA A 60 6.23 14.78 16.03
C ALA A 60 6.35 16.31 16.08
N GLU A 61 5.61 16.95 16.98
CA GLU A 61 5.59 18.41 17.08
C GLU A 61 6.98 19.00 17.32
N GLY A 62 7.27 20.12 16.66
CA GLY A 62 8.56 20.82 16.75
C GLY A 62 9.72 20.13 16.03
N ARG A 63 9.52 18.94 15.45
CA ARG A 63 10.55 18.28 14.62
C ARG A 63 10.57 18.87 13.22
N ARG A 64 11.77 19.04 12.67
CA ARG A 64 12.02 19.45 11.28
C ARG A 64 12.92 18.40 10.63
N GLY A 65 13.10 18.48 9.32
CA GLY A 65 14.02 17.59 8.60
C GLY A 65 13.44 16.25 8.16
N VAL A 66 12.13 16.02 8.36
CA VAL A 66 11.44 14.86 7.79
C VAL A 66 10.93 15.20 6.38
N HIS A 67 11.36 14.44 5.39
CA HIS A 67 10.95 14.61 3.99
C HIS A 67 10.44 13.30 3.40
N VAL A 68 9.48 13.39 2.48
CA VAL A 68 9.00 12.28 1.66
C VAL A 68 9.28 12.65 0.21
N ASN A 69 10.10 11.85 -0.48
CA ASN A 69 10.52 12.10 -1.86
C ASN A 69 11.05 13.53 -2.05
N GLY A 70 11.87 14.01 -1.09
CA GLY A 70 12.43 15.37 -1.06
C GLY A 70 11.48 16.47 -0.61
N ARG A 71 10.17 16.21 -0.43
CA ARG A 71 9.20 17.21 0.03
C ARG A 71 9.11 17.23 1.55
N PRO A 72 9.23 18.40 2.21
CA PRO A 72 9.15 18.48 3.67
C PRO A 72 7.75 18.12 4.17
N VAL A 73 7.68 17.26 5.19
CA VAL A 73 6.42 16.89 5.86
C VAL A 73 6.33 17.66 7.16
N GLN A 74 5.37 18.57 7.25
CA GLN A 74 5.19 19.42 8.45
C GLN A 74 4.45 18.71 9.58
N ARG A 75 3.53 17.80 9.24
CA ARG A 75 2.70 17.11 10.25
C ARG A 75 2.28 15.72 9.84
N LEU A 76 1.64 15.56 8.68
CA LEU A 76 1.08 14.29 8.24
C LEU A 76 1.34 14.09 6.74
N ALA A 77 1.71 12.87 6.34
CA ALA A 77 1.79 12.45 4.95
C ALA A 77 1.28 11.01 4.80
N MET A 78 0.58 10.71 3.70
CA MET A 78 0.30 9.33 3.30
C MET A 78 1.49 8.82 2.49
N LEU A 79 1.95 7.61 2.80
CA LEU A 79 3.03 6.94 2.10
C LEU A 79 2.49 5.84 1.18
N ARG A 80 3.21 5.61 0.09
CA ARG A 80 3.00 4.55 -0.89
C ARG A 80 4.26 3.70 -1.03
N ARG A 81 4.11 2.47 -1.52
CA ARG A 81 5.27 1.63 -1.86
C ARG A 81 6.17 2.35 -2.86
N GLY A 82 7.46 2.32 -2.60
CA GLY A 82 8.50 3.05 -3.32
C GLY A 82 8.79 4.46 -2.79
N ASP A 83 7.96 5.01 -1.90
CA ASP A 83 8.25 6.30 -1.29
C ASP A 83 9.51 6.24 -0.43
N THR A 84 10.32 7.29 -0.54
CA THR A 84 11.58 7.44 0.18
C THR A 84 11.44 8.50 1.25
N LEU A 85 11.59 8.09 2.50
CA LEU A 85 11.59 8.88 3.71
C LEU A 85 13.02 9.36 4.00
N HIS A 86 13.18 10.64 4.27
CA HIS A 86 14.44 11.18 4.80
C HIS A 86 14.17 11.68 6.21
N ILE A 87 14.87 11.13 7.20
CA ILE A 87 14.70 11.46 8.63
C ILE A 87 16.09 11.64 9.24
N GLU A 88 16.43 12.86 9.67
CA GLU A 88 17.73 13.17 10.32
C GLU A 88 18.95 12.63 9.56
N GLY A 89 18.92 12.72 8.22
CA GLY A 89 19.99 12.25 7.34
C GLY A 89 19.95 10.75 6.98
N ALA A 90 19.07 9.96 7.62
CA ALA A 90 18.81 8.58 7.20
C ALA A 90 17.79 8.56 6.05
N GLU A 91 18.09 7.81 5.00
CA GLU A 91 17.18 7.54 3.89
C GLU A 91 16.56 6.15 4.07
N LEU A 92 15.23 6.08 4.14
CA LEU A 92 14.46 4.84 4.27
C LEU A 92 13.45 4.72 3.14
N ARG A 93 13.41 3.58 2.44
CA ARG A 93 12.43 3.32 1.39
C ARG A 93 11.36 2.36 1.85
N LEU A 94 10.10 2.70 1.60
CA LEU A 94 8.95 1.86 1.90
C LEU A 94 8.76 0.81 0.81
N LEU A 95 8.81 -0.47 1.17
CA LEU A 95 8.71 -1.61 0.27
C LEU A 95 7.50 -2.51 0.63
N GLY A 96 7.12 -3.36 -0.32
CA GLY A 96 6.25 -4.51 -0.04
C GLY A 96 6.90 -5.51 0.93
N GLY A 97 6.10 -6.32 1.63
CA GLY A 97 6.61 -7.24 2.66
C GLY A 97 7.40 -8.41 2.10
N ALA A 98 6.92 -8.99 1.00
CA ALA A 98 7.63 -10.05 0.29
C ALA A 98 8.57 -9.44 -0.77
N PRO A 99 9.78 -10.00 -0.96
CA PRO A 99 10.62 -9.65 -2.10
C PRO A 99 9.93 -9.98 -3.41
N VAL A 100 10.21 -9.19 -4.45
CA VAL A 100 9.60 -9.39 -5.77
C VAL A 100 10.07 -10.72 -6.36
N ARG A 101 9.12 -11.58 -6.75
CA ARG A 101 9.42 -12.88 -7.36
C ARG A 101 9.97 -12.66 -8.77
N ARG A 102 11.13 -13.23 -9.07
CA ARG A 102 11.69 -13.26 -10.43
C ARG A 102 11.19 -14.51 -11.17
N PRO A 103 10.94 -14.44 -12.48
CA PRO A 103 10.55 -15.61 -13.25
C PRO A 103 11.68 -16.66 -13.27
N GLY A 104 11.33 -17.91 -12.97
CA GLY A 104 12.22 -19.06 -13.16
C GLY A 104 12.16 -19.59 -14.59
N VAL A 105 13.13 -20.44 -14.97
CA VAL A 105 13.20 -21.06 -16.30
C VAL A 105 11.91 -21.84 -16.64
N GLY A 106 11.28 -22.47 -15.64
CA GLY A 106 10.02 -23.21 -15.82
C GLY A 106 8.77 -22.34 -15.97
N ASP A 107 8.76 -21.13 -15.39
CA ASP A 107 7.59 -20.24 -15.43
C ASP A 107 7.35 -19.69 -16.85
N LEU A 108 8.41 -19.59 -17.65
CA LEU A 108 8.38 -19.07 -19.02
C LEU A 108 7.90 -20.07 -20.08
N ALA A 109 7.78 -21.36 -19.72
CA ALA A 109 7.53 -22.45 -20.67
C ALA A 109 6.03 -22.81 -20.81
N THR A 110 5.16 -22.29 -19.94
CA THR A 110 3.73 -22.64 -19.94
C THR A 110 2.95 -21.71 -20.86
N PRO A 111 2.35 -22.21 -21.96
CA PRO A 111 1.50 -21.41 -22.84
C PRO A 111 0.29 -20.85 -22.08
N ALA A 112 -0.21 -19.70 -22.54
CA ALA A 112 -1.28 -18.92 -21.92
C ALA A 112 -2.66 -19.62 -21.83
N ASP A 113 -2.79 -20.88 -22.27
CA ASP A 113 -4.04 -21.65 -22.34
C ASP A 113 -4.69 -21.88 -20.96
N ALA A 114 -3.95 -21.73 -19.87
CA ALA A 114 -4.49 -21.73 -18.50
C ALA A 114 -5.27 -20.44 -18.13
N SER A 115 -5.31 -19.43 -19.00
CA SER A 115 -5.91 -18.11 -18.74
C SER A 115 -7.39 -18.00 -19.11
N ALA A 116 -8.01 -19.07 -19.59
CA ALA A 116 -9.42 -19.06 -20.01
C ALA A 116 -10.35 -18.80 -18.81
N GLY A 117 -10.65 -17.52 -18.54
CA GLY A 117 -11.60 -17.08 -17.51
C GLY A 117 -11.05 -16.09 -16.47
N LEU A 118 -9.74 -15.79 -16.49
CA LEU A 118 -9.13 -14.84 -15.55
C LEU A 118 -9.18 -13.42 -16.12
N HIS A 119 -10.08 -12.59 -15.59
CA HIS A 119 -10.18 -11.16 -15.93
C HIS A 119 -9.12 -10.32 -15.19
N ILE A 120 -7.84 -10.55 -15.48
CA ILE A 120 -6.75 -9.78 -14.87
C ILE A 120 -6.61 -8.45 -15.60
N VAL A 121 -6.51 -7.37 -14.83
CA VAL A 121 -6.32 -6.02 -15.34
C VAL A 121 -5.13 -5.35 -14.66
N LEU A 122 -4.43 -4.52 -15.44
CA LEU A 122 -3.48 -3.55 -14.91
C LEU A 122 -4.22 -2.21 -14.75
N ARG A 123 -4.55 -1.82 -13.51
CA ARG A 123 -5.27 -0.58 -13.22
C ARG A 123 -4.29 0.55 -12.92
N ALA A 124 -4.40 1.65 -13.65
CA ALA A 124 -3.62 2.85 -13.41
C ALA A 124 -4.14 3.61 -12.17
N ILE A 125 -3.26 3.85 -11.20
CA ILE A 125 -3.55 4.56 -9.95
C ILE A 125 -2.74 5.86 -9.82
N GLY A 126 -1.88 6.19 -10.80
CA GLY A 126 -1.13 7.45 -10.87
C GLY A 126 -0.56 7.72 -12.25
N GLY A 127 -0.22 8.98 -12.51
CA GLY A 127 0.16 9.46 -13.85
C GLY A 127 -1.06 9.71 -14.75
N ARG A 128 -0.84 10.02 -16.04
CA ARG A 128 -1.91 10.45 -16.94
C ARG A 128 -3.01 9.42 -17.21
N HIS A 129 -2.73 8.14 -16.99
CA HIS A 129 -3.71 7.06 -17.21
C HIS A 129 -4.56 6.78 -15.97
N HIS A 130 -4.41 7.54 -14.87
CA HIS A 130 -5.14 7.32 -13.61
C HIS A 130 -6.64 7.01 -13.83
N GLY A 131 -7.11 5.95 -13.18
CA GLY A 131 -8.50 5.46 -13.28
C GLY A 131 -8.77 4.52 -14.46
N ARG A 132 -7.85 4.41 -15.43
CA ARG A 132 -7.99 3.48 -16.56
C ARG A 132 -7.54 2.07 -16.16
N SER A 133 -8.17 1.07 -16.76
CA SER A 133 -7.80 -0.34 -16.62
C SER A 133 -7.46 -0.94 -17.98
N PHE A 134 -6.37 -1.71 -18.02
CA PHE A 134 -5.91 -2.41 -19.21
C PHE A 134 -6.02 -3.91 -18.99
N THR A 135 -6.83 -4.62 -19.78
CA THR A 135 -6.96 -6.08 -19.67
C THR A 135 -5.67 -6.77 -20.12
N LEU A 136 -5.28 -7.82 -19.41
CA LEU A 136 -4.14 -8.68 -19.74
C LEU A 136 -4.59 -9.95 -20.48
N ASP A 137 -5.56 -9.77 -21.38
CA ASP A 137 -6.05 -10.78 -22.33
C ASP A 137 -5.05 -11.06 -23.47
N ARG A 138 -4.14 -10.11 -23.68
CA ARG A 138 -2.99 -10.20 -24.58
C ARG A 138 -1.81 -9.43 -23.98
N PRO A 139 -0.58 -9.68 -24.45
CA PRO A 139 0.56 -8.87 -24.08
C PRO A 139 0.30 -7.38 -24.33
N ARG A 140 0.72 -6.55 -23.38
CA ARG A 140 0.63 -5.08 -23.41
C ARG A 140 2.02 -4.47 -23.44
N LEU A 141 2.30 -3.68 -24.47
CA LEU A 141 3.50 -2.86 -24.55
C LEU A 141 3.27 -1.52 -23.83
N VAL A 142 4.18 -1.17 -22.93
CA VAL A 142 4.28 0.15 -22.29
C VAL A 142 5.44 0.88 -22.92
N GLY A 143 5.24 2.11 -23.38
CA GLY A 143 6.26 2.83 -24.13
C GLY A 143 5.76 4.16 -24.69
N SER A 144 6.69 5.01 -25.11
CA SER A 144 6.37 6.29 -25.78
C SER A 144 6.10 6.17 -27.27
N LEU A 145 6.33 5.01 -27.88
CA LEU A 145 5.90 4.79 -29.27
C LEU A 145 4.38 4.83 -29.39
N ALA A 146 3.89 5.35 -30.51
CA ALA A 146 2.45 5.41 -30.81
C ALA A 146 1.79 4.02 -30.91
N GLU A 147 2.56 2.98 -31.22
CA GLU A 147 2.11 1.58 -31.28
C GLU A 147 1.99 0.91 -29.90
N ALA A 148 2.46 1.56 -28.82
CA ALA A 148 2.37 1.01 -27.48
C ALA A 148 0.91 0.95 -26.99
N ASP A 149 0.50 -0.19 -26.45
CA ASP A 149 -0.84 -0.39 -25.91
C ASP A 149 -1.15 0.54 -24.73
N ILE A 150 -0.14 0.76 -23.89
CA ILE A 150 -0.16 1.73 -22.80
C ILE A 150 0.79 2.85 -23.21
N HIS A 151 0.31 3.67 -24.14
CA HIS A 151 1.09 4.75 -24.73
C HIS A 151 1.46 5.82 -23.70
N ILE A 152 2.75 6.14 -23.64
CA ILE A 152 3.32 7.21 -22.85
C ILE A 152 3.81 8.39 -23.68
N ASP A 153 2.91 9.34 -23.94
CA ASP A 153 3.18 10.66 -24.52
C ASP A 153 4.08 11.52 -23.60
N ASP A 154 5.35 11.16 -23.56
CA ASP A 154 6.48 11.90 -23.02
C ASP A 154 7.71 11.52 -23.86
N PRO A 155 8.34 12.47 -24.57
CA PRO A 155 9.52 12.20 -25.38
C PRO A 155 10.74 11.67 -24.61
N ALA A 156 10.81 11.93 -23.29
CA ALA A 156 11.88 11.39 -22.45
C ALA A 156 11.62 9.94 -22.03
N PHE A 157 10.38 9.45 -22.14
CA PHE A 157 10.02 8.10 -21.78
C PHE A 157 10.50 7.11 -22.84
N ALA A 158 10.96 5.93 -22.41
CA ALA A 158 11.48 4.92 -23.32
C ALA A 158 10.45 4.49 -24.38
N GLU A 159 10.89 4.44 -25.64
CA GLU A 159 10.09 4.02 -26.79
C GLU A 159 9.35 2.69 -26.54
N ARG A 160 10.10 1.72 -26.02
CA ARG A 160 9.62 0.42 -25.56
C ARG A 160 10.16 0.21 -24.16
N HIS A 161 9.39 0.60 -23.15
CA HIS A 161 9.83 0.57 -21.75
C HIS A 161 9.73 -0.83 -21.16
N ALA A 162 8.53 -1.41 -21.22
CA ALA A 162 8.26 -2.72 -20.66
C ALA A 162 7.14 -3.43 -21.39
N ARG A 163 7.11 -4.77 -21.25
CA ARG A 163 6.03 -5.62 -21.70
C ARG A 163 5.41 -6.31 -20.49
N VAL A 164 4.09 -6.25 -20.41
CA VAL A 164 3.29 -6.94 -19.39
C VAL A 164 2.44 -7.98 -20.08
N GLU A 165 2.54 -9.23 -19.65
CA GLU A 165 1.82 -10.34 -20.28
C GLU A 165 1.45 -11.42 -19.27
N LEU A 166 0.45 -12.23 -19.60
CA LEU A 166 0.01 -13.34 -18.77
C LEU A 166 0.70 -14.62 -19.25
N VAL A 167 1.47 -15.27 -18.38
CA VAL A 167 2.21 -16.53 -18.67
C VAL A 167 1.94 -17.53 -17.58
N GLY A 168 1.45 -18.72 -17.92
CA GLY A 168 1.13 -19.76 -16.93
C GLY A 168 0.13 -19.32 -15.84
N GLY A 169 -0.74 -18.34 -16.13
CA GLY A 169 -1.67 -17.76 -15.14
C GLY A 169 -1.07 -16.69 -14.22
N GLU A 170 0.23 -16.39 -14.33
CA GLU A 170 0.91 -15.32 -13.60
C GLU A 170 1.19 -14.11 -14.50
N VAL A 171 1.11 -12.90 -13.94
CA VAL A 171 1.41 -11.69 -14.68
C VAL A 171 2.92 -11.49 -14.71
N LEU A 172 3.52 -11.58 -15.89
CA LEU A 172 4.93 -11.34 -16.12
C LEU A 172 5.16 -9.91 -16.62
N LEU A 173 6.00 -9.18 -15.88
CA LEU A 173 6.58 -7.91 -16.30
C LEU A 173 8.00 -8.14 -16.80
N ARG A 174 8.32 -7.64 -18.00
CA ARG A 174 9.67 -7.60 -18.56
C ARG A 174 10.03 -6.19 -18.96
N ASP A 175 11.11 -5.67 -18.41
CA ASP A 175 11.72 -4.41 -18.83
C ASP A 175 12.47 -4.63 -20.15
N LEU A 176 12.29 -3.70 -21.10
CA LEU A 176 12.83 -3.81 -22.45
C LEU A 176 14.06 -2.90 -22.68
N GLY A 177 14.75 -2.53 -21.61
CA GLY A 177 15.92 -1.65 -21.65
C GLY A 177 15.59 -0.20 -21.37
N SER A 178 14.66 0.05 -20.44
CA SER A 178 14.36 1.41 -20.00
C SER A 178 15.54 1.99 -19.21
N ALA A 179 15.72 3.33 -19.26
CA ALA A 179 16.83 4.00 -18.59
C ALA A 179 16.67 3.95 -17.05
N ASP A 180 15.47 4.25 -16.56
CA ASP A 180 15.15 4.32 -15.13
C ASP A 180 14.67 2.99 -14.54
N GLY A 181 14.47 1.98 -15.38
CA GLY A 181 13.99 0.67 -14.98
C GLY A 181 12.51 0.65 -14.61
N SER A 182 12.03 -0.57 -14.35
CA SER A 182 10.71 -0.82 -13.79
C SER A 182 10.80 -1.02 -12.27
N ILE A 183 9.83 -0.49 -11.51
CA ILE A 183 9.79 -0.65 -10.05
C ILE A 183 8.54 -1.45 -9.66
N VAL A 184 8.72 -2.51 -8.88
CA VAL A 184 7.62 -3.34 -8.35
C VAL A 184 7.68 -3.29 -6.83
N ASN A 185 6.59 -2.86 -6.19
CA ASN A 185 6.47 -2.73 -4.74
C ASN A 185 7.64 -1.95 -4.09
N GLY A 186 8.21 -0.99 -4.82
CA GLY A 186 9.34 -0.16 -4.38
C GLY A 186 10.73 -0.73 -4.69
N GLU A 187 10.82 -1.94 -5.25
CA GLU A 187 12.07 -2.58 -5.67
C GLU A 187 12.28 -2.43 -7.18
N SER A 188 13.49 -2.04 -7.61
CA SER A 188 13.85 -1.98 -9.02
C SER A 188 14.07 -3.39 -9.57
N VAL A 189 13.46 -3.70 -10.71
CA VAL A 189 13.47 -5.02 -11.33
C VAL A 189 13.66 -4.91 -12.84
N ARG A 190 14.30 -5.94 -13.42
CA ARG A 190 14.27 -6.18 -14.88
C ARG A 190 13.09 -7.05 -15.27
N ASP A 191 12.91 -8.15 -14.54
CA ASP A 191 11.79 -9.07 -14.76
C ASP A 191 11.14 -9.40 -13.42
N ALA A 192 9.81 -9.51 -13.41
CA ALA A 192 9.05 -9.83 -12.21
C ALA A 192 7.76 -10.60 -12.54
N LEU A 193 7.45 -11.58 -11.68
CA LEU A 193 6.13 -12.19 -11.60
C LEU A 193 5.31 -11.40 -10.58
N LEU A 194 4.20 -10.84 -11.06
CA LEU A 194 3.31 -9.97 -10.31
C LEU A 194 2.08 -10.75 -9.84
N GLN A 195 1.71 -10.50 -8.60
CA GLN A 195 0.49 -11.01 -7.99
C GLN A 195 -0.59 -9.92 -7.93
N PRO A 196 -1.88 -10.31 -7.79
CA PRO A 196 -2.94 -9.36 -7.52
C PRO A 196 -2.62 -8.50 -6.28
N GLY A 197 -2.69 -7.17 -6.43
CA GLY A 197 -2.32 -6.19 -5.42
C GLY A 197 -0.93 -5.59 -5.60
N ASP A 198 -0.07 -6.18 -6.44
CA ASP A 198 1.28 -5.64 -6.67
C ASP A 198 1.22 -4.29 -7.39
N GLN A 199 2.01 -3.34 -6.88
CA GLN A 199 2.15 -2.01 -7.47
C GLN A 199 3.36 -1.98 -8.41
N VAL A 200 3.12 -1.59 -9.65
CA VAL A 200 4.16 -1.34 -10.66
C VAL A 200 4.29 0.15 -10.89
N VAL A 201 5.52 0.65 -11.01
CA VAL A 201 5.81 2.04 -11.34
C VAL A 201 6.80 2.09 -12.48
N PHE A 202 6.47 2.87 -13.51
CA PHE A 202 7.38 3.21 -14.60
C PHE A 202 7.76 4.69 -14.48
N ASP A 203 9.06 4.96 -14.60
CA ASP A 203 9.63 6.32 -14.62
C ASP A 203 9.12 7.22 -13.47
N ALA A 204 9.09 6.67 -12.24
CA ALA A 204 8.64 7.27 -10.97
C ALA A 204 7.17 7.76 -10.87
N TYR A 205 6.49 8.06 -11.98
CA TYR A 205 5.21 8.77 -11.99
C TYR A 205 4.04 7.90 -12.42
N HIS A 206 4.27 6.95 -13.33
CA HIS A 206 3.21 6.12 -13.90
C HIS A 206 2.98 4.88 -13.03
N ARG A 207 1.97 4.94 -12.16
CA ARG A 207 1.70 3.90 -11.17
C ARG A 207 0.50 3.04 -11.58
N PHE A 208 0.67 1.74 -11.47
CA PHE A 208 -0.33 0.74 -11.76
C PHE A 208 -0.42 -0.28 -10.63
N VAL A 209 -1.57 -0.94 -10.52
CA VAL A 209 -1.79 -2.08 -9.63
C VAL A 209 -2.37 -3.22 -10.43
N VAL A 210 -1.86 -4.43 -10.21
CA VAL A 210 -2.44 -5.65 -10.78
C VAL A 210 -3.72 -5.98 -10.02
N GLU A 211 -4.84 -6.12 -10.71
CA GLU A 211 -6.09 -6.58 -10.14
C GLU A 211 -6.54 -7.86 -10.83
N ALA A 212 -6.96 -8.83 -10.04
CA ALA A 212 -7.58 -10.05 -10.54
C ALA A 212 -8.84 -10.34 -9.72
N PRO A 213 -9.86 -10.98 -10.32
CA PRO A 213 -10.95 -11.55 -9.56
C PRO A 213 -10.35 -12.52 -8.53
N LEU A 214 -10.81 -12.45 -7.29
CA LEU A 214 -10.46 -13.43 -6.26
C LEU A 214 -11.03 -14.78 -6.71
N GLY A 215 -10.25 -15.60 -7.41
CA GLY A 215 -10.70 -16.89 -7.93
C GLY A 215 -9.53 -17.75 -8.41
N GLY A 216 -9.21 -18.81 -7.64
CA GLY A 216 -8.36 -19.92 -8.09
C GLY A 216 -7.18 -20.32 -7.20
N GLY A 217 -6.96 -19.63 -6.09
CA GLY A 217 -5.93 -19.96 -5.11
C GLY A 217 -6.49 -20.04 -3.70
N SER A 218 -7.60 -20.76 -3.51
CA SER A 218 -8.00 -21.21 -2.17
C SER A 218 -6.97 -22.22 -1.69
N ARG A 219 -5.82 -21.74 -1.21
CA ARG A 219 -5.31 -22.27 0.04
C ARG A 219 -6.29 -21.74 1.08
N GLU A 220 -7.41 -22.46 1.21
CA GLU A 220 -8.22 -22.38 2.42
C GLU A 220 -7.21 -22.34 3.57
N PRO A 221 -7.23 -21.30 4.43
CA PRO A 221 -6.39 -21.35 5.60
C PRO A 221 -6.75 -22.67 6.23
N VAL A 222 -5.79 -23.59 6.35
CA VAL A 222 -5.91 -24.69 7.29
C VAL A 222 -5.92 -23.98 8.62
N LEU A 223 -7.11 -23.53 9.01
CA LEU A 223 -7.39 -23.16 10.38
C LEU A 223 -6.97 -24.42 11.13
N PRO A 224 -5.98 -24.35 12.04
CA PRO A 224 -5.78 -25.48 12.93
C PRO A 224 -7.15 -25.82 13.49
N GLU A 225 -7.56 -27.08 13.36
CA GLU A 225 -8.81 -27.55 13.92
C GLU A 225 -8.68 -27.38 15.42
N VAL A 226 -9.11 -26.22 15.91
CA VAL A 226 -9.23 -25.96 17.32
C VAL A 226 -10.41 -26.80 17.74
N GLU A 227 -10.14 -27.97 18.30
CA GLU A 227 -11.10 -28.70 19.13
C GLU A 227 -11.49 -27.75 20.26
N LEU A 228 -12.55 -26.98 20.01
CA LEU A 228 -13.18 -26.17 21.03
C LEU A 228 -13.78 -27.14 22.03
N PRO A 229 -13.41 -27.09 23.32
CA PRO A 229 -14.15 -27.82 24.33
C PRO A 229 -15.61 -27.40 24.23
N SER A 230 -16.49 -28.39 24.14
CA SER A 230 -17.93 -28.19 24.15
C SER A 230 -18.34 -27.65 25.51
N ASP A 231 -18.35 -26.33 25.65
CA ASP A 231 -18.93 -25.63 26.79
C ASP A 231 -20.45 -25.73 26.68
N ASP A 232 -20.97 -26.74 27.38
CA ASP A 232 -22.31 -26.77 27.89
C ASP A 232 -22.53 -25.58 28.83
N ASP A 233 -23.69 -24.95 28.65
CA ASP A 233 -24.32 -23.92 29.47
C ASP A 233 -23.62 -22.57 29.75
N GLY A 234 -24.24 -21.49 29.24
CA GLY A 234 -24.13 -20.17 29.83
C GLY A 234 -24.00 -18.99 28.86
N THR A 235 -24.98 -18.75 27.99
CA THR A 235 -25.03 -17.49 27.23
C THR A 235 -25.31 -16.29 28.15
N PRO A 236 -24.43 -15.27 28.26
CA PRO A 236 -24.81 -14.03 28.94
C PRO A 236 -25.80 -13.27 28.04
N ARG A 237 -27.07 -13.26 28.46
CA ARG A 237 -28.12 -12.43 27.87
C ARG A 237 -27.67 -10.96 27.84
N ARG A 238 -27.47 -10.40 26.64
CA ARG A 238 -27.28 -8.96 26.45
C ARG A 238 -28.50 -8.22 27.01
N ARG A 239 -28.31 -7.47 28.09
CA ARG A 239 -29.34 -6.59 28.64
C ARG A 239 -29.63 -5.48 27.64
N PRO A 240 -30.89 -5.23 27.24
CA PRO A 240 -31.22 -4.05 26.48
C PRO A 240 -31.03 -2.82 27.38
N TRP A 241 -30.29 -1.82 26.89
CA TRP A 241 -30.19 -0.53 27.55
C TRP A 241 -31.57 0.14 27.63
N PRO A 242 -31.95 0.72 28.78
CA PRO A 242 -33.14 1.53 28.83
C PRO A 242 -32.85 2.86 28.11
N LEU A 243 -33.55 3.10 27.01
CA LEU A 243 -33.51 4.33 26.20
C LEU A 243 -34.50 5.47 26.63
N PRO A 244 -35.11 5.55 27.84
CA PRO A 244 -36.10 6.60 28.10
C PRO A 244 -35.48 7.99 28.35
N TRP A 245 -34.23 8.08 28.79
CA TRP A 245 -33.65 9.36 29.23
C TRP A 245 -33.12 10.23 28.08
N LEU A 246 -32.72 9.62 26.97
CA LEU A 246 -32.29 10.35 25.75
C LEU A 246 -33.47 11.05 25.06
N LEU A 247 -34.65 10.43 25.07
CA LEU A 247 -35.87 11.06 24.56
C LEU A 247 -36.31 12.21 25.45
N LEU A 248 -36.18 12.07 26.77
CA LEU A 248 -36.55 13.12 27.71
C LEU A 248 -35.62 14.34 27.60
N THR A 249 -34.32 14.12 27.44
CA THR A 249 -33.35 15.20 27.18
C THR A 249 -33.62 15.90 25.84
N ALA A 250 -33.94 15.16 24.78
CA ALA A 250 -34.31 15.76 23.50
C ALA A 250 -35.55 16.67 23.61
N VAL A 251 -36.59 16.25 24.35
CA VAL A 251 -37.81 17.05 24.56
C VAL A 251 -37.52 18.31 25.39
N VAL A 252 -36.69 18.23 26.42
CA VAL A 252 -36.32 19.40 27.25
C VAL A 252 -35.53 20.42 26.42
N ILE A 253 -34.57 19.97 25.60
CA ILE A 253 -33.79 20.84 24.72
C ILE A 253 -34.70 21.53 23.69
N ALA A 254 -35.63 20.79 23.07
CA ALA A 254 -36.58 21.35 22.13
C ALA A 254 -37.50 22.41 22.78
N GLY A 255 -37.96 22.16 24.01
CA GLY A 255 -38.78 23.11 24.77
C GLY A 255 -38.04 24.41 25.10
N LEU A 256 -36.78 24.30 25.56
CA LEU A 256 -35.93 25.45 25.86
C LEU A 256 -35.65 26.29 24.60
N LEU A 257 -35.36 25.64 23.47
CA LEU A 257 -35.14 26.32 22.19
C LEU A 257 -36.40 27.06 21.72
N SER A 258 -37.57 26.44 21.79
CA SER A 258 -38.84 27.10 21.46
C SER A 258 -39.11 28.31 22.36
N LEU A 259 -38.86 28.20 23.66
CA LEU A 259 -39.08 29.31 24.60
C LEU A 259 -38.10 30.47 24.34
N LEU A 260 -36.85 30.15 24.00
CA LEU A 260 -35.83 31.13 23.65
C LEU A 260 -36.12 31.83 22.31
N LEU A 261 -36.73 31.13 21.35
CA LEU A 261 -37.20 31.73 20.10
C LEU A 261 -38.45 32.60 20.28
N LEU A 262 -39.32 32.26 21.23
CA LEU A 262 -40.55 33.02 21.50
C LEU A 262 -40.32 34.28 22.36
N TYR A 263 -39.32 34.26 23.24
CA TYR A 263 -39.05 35.34 24.20
C TYR A 263 -37.67 36.00 24.08
N GLY A 264 -36.79 35.47 23.21
CA GLY A 264 -35.43 35.99 23.00
C GLY A 264 -35.30 36.93 21.81
N THR A 265 -36.41 37.31 21.17
CA THR A 265 -36.45 38.31 20.10
C THR A 265 -37.19 39.56 20.59
N ASP A 266 -36.58 40.28 21.54
CA ASP A 266 -36.79 41.70 21.77
C ASP A 266 -35.41 42.40 21.77
#